data_AF-A0A565BYH3-F1
#
_entry.id   AF-A0A565BYH3-F1
#
_cell.length_a   1.000
_cell.length_b   1.000
_cell.length_c   1.000
_cell.angle_alpha   90.00
_cell.angle_beta   90.00
_cell.angle_gamma   90.00
#
_symmetry.space_group_name_H-M   'P 1'
#
loop_
_entity.id
_entity.type
_entity.pdbx_description
1 polymer ?
#
loop_
_entity_poly.entity_id
_entity_poly.type
_entity_poly.pdbx_seq_one_letter_code
_entity_poly.pdbx_strand_id
1 'polypeptide(L)'
;MDLEQCHYPYSAHVSNYVIFLDHLIDTDKDVNLLVEKGIIKNHIGEHRSVADMVNKLCLGVPVVFGSYYSEIAEVNNYYTDPFNRSCVVLKSVYFGNPWTGTGTVAATLLLLMTLIQAVASIIQVMQNAKSPK
;
A
#
# COMPACT_ATOMS: atom_id res chain seq x y z
N MET A 1 15.75 -29.58 -3.70
CA MET A 1 15.74 -29.86 -2.26
C MET A 1 17.12 -29.54 -1.72
N ASP A 2 17.17 -28.56 -0.83
CA ASP A 2 18.38 -28.13 -0.15
C ASP A 2 18.59 -28.94 1.14
N LEU A 3 19.76 -28.77 1.77
CA LEU A 3 20.13 -29.50 2.99
C LEU A 3 19.11 -29.27 4.14
N GLU A 4 18.59 -28.05 4.27
CA GLU A 4 17.61 -27.72 5.31
C GLU A 4 16.31 -28.49 5.13
N GLN A 5 15.79 -28.62 3.91
CA GLN A 5 14.55 -29.36 3.69
C GLN A 5 14.70 -30.86 3.92
N CYS A 6 15.88 -31.43 3.65
CA CYS A 6 16.11 -32.87 3.85
C CYS A 6 16.32 -33.23 5.33
N HIS A 7 16.96 -32.36 6.11
CA HIS A 7 17.38 -32.67 7.48
C HIS A 7 16.54 -31.96 8.55
N TYR A 8 15.90 -30.84 8.21
CA TYR A 8 15.25 -29.92 9.14
C TYR A 8 13.90 -29.39 8.60
N PRO A 9 12.94 -30.28 8.25
CA PRO A 9 11.70 -29.89 7.56
C PRO A 9 10.81 -28.92 8.36
N TYR A 10 10.98 -28.85 9.68
CA TYR A 10 10.22 -27.95 10.57
C TYR A 10 11.01 -26.71 11.02
N SER A 11 12.27 -26.57 10.60
CA SER A 11 13.15 -25.43 10.96
C SER A 11 13.99 -24.96 9.78
N ALA A 12 13.41 -24.97 8.58
CA ALA A 12 14.05 -24.50 7.34
C ALA A 12 14.02 -22.95 7.28
N HIS A 13 14.80 -22.32 8.16
CA HIS A 13 14.81 -20.87 8.33
C HIS A 13 15.32 -20.14 7.10
N VAL A 14 16.32 -20.69 6.40
CA VAL A 14 16.87 -20.09 5.18
C VAL A 14 15.86 -20.20 4.05
N SER A 15 15.24 -21.38 3.85
CA SER A 15 14.17 -21.56 2.86
C SER A 15 13.01 -20.58 3.09
N ASN A 16 12.56 -20.43 4.35
CA ASN A 16 11.48 -19.51 4.70
C ASN A 16 11.85 -18.05 4.42
N TYR A 17 13.10 -17.66 4.66
CA TYR A 17 13.57 -16.31 4.37
C TYR A 17 13.70 -16.04 2.87
N VAL A 18 14.17 -17.02 2.08
CA VAL A 18 14.24 -16.92 0.62
C VAL A 18 12.84 -16.75 0.03
N ILE A 19 11.86 -17.54 0.48
CA ILE A 19 10.45 -17.38 0.07
C ILE A 19 9.92 -16.00 0.44
N PHE A 20 10.27 -15.48 1.63
CA PHE A 20 9.86 -14.14 2.01
C PHE A 20 10.45 -13.07 1.08
N LEU A 21 11.73 -13.17 0.73
CA LEU A 21 12.38 -12.26 -0.23
C LEU A 21 11.75 -12.33 -1.62
N ASP A 22 11.37 -13.52 -2.08
CA ASP A 22 10.68 -13.73 -3.36
C ASP A 22 9.31 -13.04 -3.41
N HIS A 23 8.56 -13.05 -2.30
CA HIS A 23 7.31 -12.27 -2.20
C HIS A 23 7.53 -10.75 -2.20
N LEU A 24 8.71 -10.28 -1.81
CA LEU A 24 9.06 -8.86 -1.75
C LEU A 24 9.65 -8.34 -3.07
N ILE A 25 10.33 -9.21 -3.82
CA ILE A 25 11.15 -8.84 -4.97
C ILE A 25 10.85 -9.80 -6.12
N ASP A 26 10.05 -9.34 -7.08
CA ASP A 26 9.79 -10.06 -8.33
C ASP A 26 10.45 -9.33 -9.52
N THR A 27 10.48 -7.99 -9.47
CA THR A 27 10.95 -7.12 -10.55
C THR A 27 12.02 -6.13 -10.11
N ASP A 28 12.70 -5.53 -11.10
CA ASP A 28 13.65 -4.43 -10.88
C ASP A 28 13.02 -3.22 -10.19
N LYS A 29 11.72 -2.99 -10.40
CA LYS A 29 10.95 -1.91 -9.74
C LYS A 29 10.81 -2.15 -8.24
N ASP A 30 10.61 -3.40 -7.83
CA ASP A 30 10.48 -3.76 -6.42
C ASP A 30 11.82 -3.53 -5.72
N VAL A 31 12.93 -3.95 -6.34
CA VAL A 31 14.28 -3.66 -5.84
C VAL A 31 14.52 -2.16 -5.75
N ASN A 32 14.17 -1.40 -6.79
CA ASN A 32 14.35 0.05 -6.79
C ASN A 32 13.56 0.71 -5.64
N LEU A 33 12.29 0.33 -5.44
CA LEU A 33 11.46 0.84 -4.36
C LEU A 33 12.06 0.52 -2.98
N LEU A 34 12.49 -0.73 -2.76
CA LEU A 34 13.06 -1.15 -1.48
C LEU A 34 14.40 -0.44 -1.19
N VAL A 35 15.21 -0.18 -2.22
CA VAL A 35 16.45 0.61 -2.10
C VAL A 35 16.14 2.08 -1.80
N GLU A 36 15.19 2.68 -2.52
CA GLU A 36 14.79 4.08 -2.31
C GLU A 36 14.26 4.31 -0.89
N LYS A 37 13.53 3.33 -0.34
CA LYS A 37 13.06 3.34 1.05
C LYS A 37 14.12 2.95 2.08
N GLY A 38 15.34 2.60 1.64
CA GLY A 38 16.44 2.22 2.53
C GLY A 38 16.24 0.87 3.23
N ILE A 39 15.32 0.03 2.73
CA ILE A 39 15.01 -1.29 3.29
C ILE A 39 16.09 -2.30 2.92
N ILE A 40 16.58 -2.25 1.68
CA ILE A 40 17.69 -3.09 1.21
C ILE A 40 18.81 -2.22 0.63
N LYS A 41 20.04 -2.73 0.67
CA LYS A 41 21.19 -2.11 -0.01
C LYS A 41 21.53 -2.91 -1.25
N ASN A 42 21.56 -2.24 -2.41
CA ASN A 42 21.99 -2.87 -3.65
C ASN A 42 23.52 -2.76 -3.79
N HIS A 43 24.20 -3.90 -3.57
CA HIS A 43 25.64 -4.04 -3.78
C HIS A 43 26.00 -4.72 -5.11
N ILE A 44 25.00 -5.24 -5.84
CA ILE A 44 25.16 -5.93 -7.13
C ILE A 44 25.24 -4.91 -8.28
N GLY A 45 24.69 -3.71 -8.07
CA GLY A 45 24.71 -2.61 -9.04
C GLY A 45 23.39 -2.51 -9.78
N GLU A 46 23.09 -3.46 -10.67
CA GLU A 46 21.84 -3.42 -11.45
C GLU A 46 20.66 -4.02 -10.66
N HIS A 47 19.55 -3.28 -10.55
CA HIS A 47 18.33 -3.74 -9.87
C HIS A 47 17.79 -5.05 -10.44
N ARG A 48 17.80 -5.20 -11.76
CA ARG A 48 17.36 -6.43 -12.43
C ARG A 48 18.19 -7.65 -12.03
N SER A 49 19.51 -7.47 -11.87
CA SER A 49 20.40 -8.55 -11.42
C SER A 49 20.07 -9.01 -10.00
N VAL A 50 19.59 -8.12 -9.13
CA VAL A 50 19.12 -8.49 -7.78
C VAL A 50 17.82 -9.29 -7.87
N ALA A 51 16.85 -8.84 -8.67
CA ALA A 51 15.59 -9.55 -8.85
C ALA A 51 15.80 -10.95 -9.45
N ASP A 52 16.61 -11.06 -10.49
CA ASP A 52 16.96 -12.34 -11.11
C ASP A 52 17.65 -13.30 -10.13
N MET A 53 18.48 -12.78 -9.23
CA MET A 53 19.13 -13.59 -8.19
C MET A 53 18.10 -14.14 -7.20
N VAL A 54 17.20 -13.29 -6.70
CA VAL A 54 16.15 -13.70 -5.75
C VAL A 54 15.24 -14.74 -6.37
N ASN A 55 14.71 -14.49 -7.57
CA ASN A 55 13.81 -15.41 -8.28
C ASN A 55 14.50 -16.77 -8.53
N LYS A 56 15.80 -16.77 -8.86
CA LYS A 56 16.58 -18.01 -9.03
C LYS A 56 16.81 -18.76 -7.72
N LEU A 57 16.97 -18.06 -6.59
CA LEU A 57 17.12 -18.68 -5.27
C LEU A 57 15.85 -19.40 -4.83
N CYS A 58 14.68 -18.94 -5.25
CA CYS A 58 13.40 -19.57 -4.93
C CYS A 58 13.13 -20.85 -5.75
N LEU A 59 13.87 -21.09 -6.85
CA LEU A 59 13.68 -22.28 -7.69
C LEU A 59 13.95 -23.57 -6.91
N GLY A 60 12.90 -24.39 -6.77
CA GLY A 60 12.99 -25.70 -6.11
C GLY A 60 12.95 -25.63 -4.58
N VAL A 61 12.59 -24.47 -4.01
CA VAL A 61 12.24 -24.31 -2.60
C VAL A 61 10.73 -24.57 -2.43
N PRO A 62 10.31 -25.63 -1.73
CA PRO A 62 8.91 -25.91 -1.46
C PRO A 62 8.38 -24.91 -0.43
N VAL A 63 7.14 -24.47 -0.66
CA VAL A 63 6.44 -23.57 0.27
C VAL A 63 6.15 -24.33 1.57
N VAL A 64 6.77 -23.91 2.66
CA VAL A 64 6.52 -24.45 4.00
C VAL A 64 5.43 -23.62 4.68
N PHE A 65 4.26 -24.22 4.89
CA PHE A 65 3.15 -23.59 5.60
C PHE A 65 3.47 -23.50 7.11
N GLY A 66 3.25 -22.32 7.70
CA GLY A 66 3.53 -22.05 9.12
C GLY A 66 4.88 -21.36 9.40
N SER A 67 5.50 -20.75 8.38
CA SER A 67 6.72 -19.96 8.57
C SER A 67 6.46 -18.70 9.40
N TYR A 68 7.49 -18.22 10.10
CA TYR A 68 7.45 -16.96 10.88
C TYR A 68 6.99 -15.73 10.07
N TYR A 69 7.05 -15.81 8.75
CA TYR A 69 6.66 -14.74 7.83
C TYR A 69 5.20 -14.81 7.39
N SER A 70 4.42 -15.84 7.80
CA SER A 70 2.98 -15.91 7.48
C SER A 70 2.19 -14.76 8.10
N GLU A 71 2.64 -14.19 9.23
CA GLU A 71 2.06 -12.97 9.81
C GLU A 71 2.24 -11.76 8.88
N ILE A 72 3.27 -11.74 8.03
CA ILE A 72 3.47 -10.65 7.06
C ILE A 72 2.47 -10.77 5.91
N ALA A 73 1.95 -11.98 5.62
CA ALA A 73 0.83 -12.12 4.68
C ALA A 73 -0.44 -11.43 5.18
N GLU A 74 -0.56 -11.15 6.48
CA GLU A 74 -1.66 -10.37 7.06
C GLU A 74 -1.63 -8.89 6.61
N VAL A 75 -0.45 -8.36 6.27
CA VAL A 75 -0.32 -7.05 5.63
C VAL A 75 -1.06 -7.05 4.29
N ASN A 76 -1.02 -8.17 3.55
CA ASN A 76 -1.76 -8.30 2.31
C ASN A 76 -3.27 -8.27 2.56
N ASN A 77 -3.76 -8.92 3.63
CA ASN A 77 -5.17 -8.82 4.03
C ASN A 77 -5.59 -7.37 4.33
N TYR A 78 -4.74 -6.60 5.01
CA TYR A 78 -4.98 -5.17 5.25
C TYR A 78 -5.16 -4.38 3.94
N TYR A 79 -4.35 -4.67 2.92
CA TYR A 79 -4.44 -4.03 1.60
C TYR A 79 -5.58 -4.56 0.71
N THR A 80 -6.07 -5.78 0.94
CA THR A 80 -7.21 -6.32 0.18
C THR A 80 -8.54 -5.69 0.58
N ASP A 81 -8.64 -5.11 1.78
CA ASP A 81 -9.82 -4.40 2.21
C ASP A 81 -10.03 -3.11 1.37
N PRO A 82 -11.18 -2.94 0.68
CA PRO A 82 -11.43 -1.80 -0.19
C PRO A 82 -11.42 -0.45 0.54
N PHE A 83 -11.80 -0.42 1.82
CA PHE A 83 -11.81 0.80 2.63
C PHE A 83 -10.39 1.21 3.00
N ASN A 84 -9.56 0.26 3.47
CA ASN A 84 -8.15 0.51 3.77
C ASN A 84 -7.41 0.98 2.52
N ARG A 85 -7.63 0.32 1.37
CA ARG A 85 -7.03 0.73 0.09
C ARG A 85 -7.44 2.16 -0.28
N SER A 86 -8.72 2.51 -0.12
CA SER A 86 -9.22 3.86 -0.39
C SER A 86 -8.62 4.89 0.56
N CYS A 87 -8.48 4.57 1.85
CA CYS A 87 -7.84 5.45 2.84
C CYS A 87 -6.35 5.68 2.52
N VAL A 88 -5.61 4.64 2.11
CA VAL A 88 -4.20 4.77 1.72
C VAL A 88 -4.05 5.69 0.50
N VAL A 89 -4.90 5.53 -0.51
CA VAL A 89 -4.91 6.41 -1.70
C VAL A 89 -5.29 7.84 -1.34
N LEU A 90 -6.32 8.03 -0.50
CA LEU A 90 -6.72 9.35 -0.04
C LEU A 90 -5.58 10.06 0.70
N LYS A 91 -4.90 9.33 1.59
CA LYS A 91 -3.77 9.85 2.36
C LYS A 91 -2.60 10.21 1.46
N SER A 92 -2.25 9.37 0.48
CA SER A 92 -1.11 9.64 -0.40
C SER A 92 -1.37 10.80 -1.37
N VAL A 93 -2.57 10.91 -1.93
CA VAL A 93 -2.93 11.94 -2.91
C VAL A 93 -3.18 13.29 -2.25
N TYR A 94 -4.02 13.32 -1.21
CA TYR A 94 -4.44 14.59 -0.62
C TYR A 94 -3.56 15.02 0.54
N PHE A 95 -3.01 14.09 1.32
CA PHE A 95 -2.22 14.39 2.51
C PHE A 95 -0.73 14.07 2.36
N GLY A 96 -0.27 13.67 1.17
CA GLY A 96 1.14 13.39 0.90
C GLY A 96 2.02 14.63 0.82
N ASN A 97 1.42 15.78 0.50
CA ASN A 97 2.07 17.09 0.47
C ASN A 97 1.29 18.06 1.38
N PRO A 98 1.93 18.75 2.33
CA PRO A 98 1.27 19.73 3.19
C PRO A 98 0.45 20.77 2.39
N TRP A 99 0.95 21.22 1.24
CA TRP A 99 0.26 22.18 0.39
C TRP A 99 -1.02 21.62 -0.22
N THR A 100 -0.97 20.40 -0.76
CA THR A 100 -2.13 19.71 -1.31
C THR A 100 -3.17 19.44 -0.23
N GLY A 101 -2.72 19.05 0.98
CA GLY A 101 -3.61 18.80 2.10
C GLY A 101 -4.34 20.04 2.54
N THR A 102 -3.62 21.15 2.70
CA THR A 102 -4.20 22.43 3.10
C THR A 102 -5.22 22.93 2.07
N GLY A 103 -4.89 22.82 0.78
CA GLY A 103 -5.80 23.18 -0.31
C GLY A 103 -7.08 22.33 -0.32
N THR A 104 -6.95 21.03 -0.09
CA THR A 104 -8.08 20.10 -0.01
C THR A 104 -9.03 20.44 1.13
N VAL A 105 -8.47 20.73 2.32
CA VAL A 105 -9.25 21.16 3.50
C VAL A 105 -10.00 22.47 3.20
N ALA A 106 -9.30 23.47 2.64
CA ALA A 106 -9.89 24.75 2.29
C ALA A 106 -11.04 24.59 1.27
N ALA A 107 -10.81 23.84 0.19
CA ALA A 107 -11.83 23.57 -0.83
C ALA A 107 -13.06 22.85 -0.24
N THR A 108 -12.85 21.90 0.66
CA THR A 108 -13.94 21.18 1.35
C THR A 108 -14.77 22.13 2.21
N LEU A 109 -14.13 23.00 2.99
CA LEU A 109 -14.82 24.00 3.82
C LEU A 109 -15.62 24.99 2.96
N LEU A 110 -15.03 25.47 1.87
CA LEU A 110 -15.70 26.36 0.92
C LEU A 110 -16.92 25.70 0.28
N LEU A 111 -16.81 24.43 -0.13
CA LEU A 111 -17.93 23.66 -0.67
C LEU A 111 -19.07 23.52 0.34
N LEU A 112 -18.76 23.21 1.59
CA LEU A 112 -19.75 23.10 2.67
C LEU A 112 -20.45 24.43 2.92
N MET A 113 -19.70 25.53 3.03
CA MET A 113 -20.27 26.87 3.18
C MET A 113 -21.19 27.22 2.00
N THR A 114 -20.75 26.95 0.77
CA THR A 114 -21.52 27.24 -0.44
C THR A 114 -22.82 26.43 -0.48
N LEU A 115 -22.77 25.16 -0.07
CA LEU A 115 -23.95 24.30 -0.01
C LEU A 115 -24.97 24.81 1.01
N ILE A 116 -24.51 25.19 2.21
CA ILE A 116 -25.38 25.77 3.25
C ILE A 116 -26.05 27.04 2.73
N GLN A 117 -25.27 27.92 2.07
CA GLN A 117 -25.78 29.16 1.51
C GLN A 117 -26.81 28.91 0.40
N ALA A 118 -26.55 27.96 -0.51
CA ALA A 118 -27.48 27.59 -1.57
C ALA A 118 -28.80 27.05 -1.02
N VAL A 119 -28.76 26.17 -0.02
CA VAL A 119 -29.96 25.63 0.65
C VAL A 119 -30.76 26.75 1.33
N ALA A 120 -30.09 27.63 2.08
CA ALA A 120 -30.74 28.76 2.73
C ALA A 120 -31.40 29.70 1.72
N SER A 121 -30.73 30.01 0.61
CA SER A 121 -31.29 30.85 -0.46
C SER A 121 -32.52 30.22 -1.12
N ILE A 122 -32.51 28.91 -1.40
CA ILE A 122 -33.68 28.22 -1.98
C ILE A 122 -34.87 28.30 -1.02
N ILE A 123 -34.67 28.06 0.28
CA ILE A 123 -35.73 28.13 1.29
C ILE A 123 -36.34 29.54 1.33
N GLN A 124 -35.50 30.58 1.33
CA GLN A 124 -35.97 31.98 1.32
C GLN A 124 -36.82 32.29 0.08
N VAL A 125 -36.37 31.86 -1.10
CA VAL A 125 -37.13 32.06 -2.36
C VAL A 125 -38.48 31.35 -2.29
N MET A 126 -38.53 30.12 -1.79
CA MET A 126 -39.78 29.36 -1.63
C MET A 126 -40.74 30.02 -0.63
N GLN A 127 -40.23 30.60 0.46
CA GLN A 127 -41.04 31.32 1.44
C GLN A 127 -41.64 32.61 0.86
N ASN A 128 -40.84 33.38 0.13
CA ASN A 128 -41.29 34.61 -0.53
C ASN A 128 -42.34 34.33 -1.61
N ALA A 129 -42.21 33.22 -2.35
CA ALA A 129 -43.20 32.81 -3.34
C ALA A 129 -44.56 32.40 -2.71
N LYS A 130 -44.57 32.00 -1.44
CA LYS A 130 -45.77 31.57 -0.71
C LYS A 130 -46.50 32.71 0.01
N SER A 131 -45.88 33.88 0.14
CA SER A 131 -46.49 35.10 0.70
C SER A 131 -46.36 36.26 -0.30
N PRO A 132 -47.12 36.24 -1.41
CA PRO A 132 -47.17 37.38 -2.31
C PRO A 132 -47.90 38.52 -1.58
N LYS A 133 -47.22 39.68 -1.49
CA LYS A 133 -47.87 40.94 -1.10
C LYS A 133 -48.91 41.35 -2.13
#